data_AF-A0A1A8TK89-F1
#
_entry.id   AF-A0A1A8TK89-F1
#
_cell.length_a   1.000
_cell.length_b   1.000
_cell.length_c   1.000
_cell.angle_alpha   90.00
_cell.angle_beta   90.00
_cell.angle_gamma   90.00
#
_symmetry.space_group_name_H-M   'P 1'
#
loop_
_entity.id
_entity.type
_entity.pdbx_description
1 polymer ?
#
loop_
_entity_poly.entity_id
_entity_poly.type
_entity_poly.pdbx_seq_one_letter_code
_entity_poly.pdbx_strand_id
1 'polypeptide(L)'
;METKIAIGIMAFCGIASFLGLFFWVGIVIYLKKKWMAQLEDTLDNGTRFYSSLGLFFAGQGVLQYATVFLWRFHAKRFGMLEKRDKVSKHIQRWFIFAFWEFMLSFALFVVAGILVQIYA
;
A
#
# COMPACT_ATOMS: atom_id res chain seq x y z
N MET A 1 -30.48 -19.28 9.20
CA MET A 1 -29.15 -19.90 8.93
C MET A 1 -28.25 -18.91 8.19
N GLU A 2 -28.77 -18.27 7.14
CA GLU A 2 -28.08 -17.25 6.34
C GLU A 2 -27.53 -16.07 7.14
N THR A 3 -28.31 -15.51 8.08
CA THR A 3 -27.86 -14.36 8.91
C THR A 3 -26.67 -14.69 9.80
N LYS A 4 -26.59 -15.90 10.35
CA LYS A 4 -25.46 -16.32 11.20
C LYS A 4 -24.17 -16.46 10.38
N ILE A 5 -24.29 -16.95 9.14
CA ILE A 5 -23.16 -17.06 8.21
C ILE A 5 -22.69 -15.66 7.80
N ALA A 6 -23.62 -14.75 7.47
CA ALA A 6 -23.28 -13.37 7.14
C ALA A 6 -22.54 -12.65 8.28
N ILE A 7 -22.98 -12.83 9.53
CA ILE A 7 -22.28 -12.28 10.72
C ILE A 7 -20.86 -12.83 10.86
N GLY A 8 -20.68 -14.14 10.63
CA GLY A 8 -19.35 -14.76 10.65
C GLY A 8 -18.41 -14.17 9.60
N ILE A 9 -18.90 -13.98 8.37
CA ILE A 9 -18.12 -13.38 7.27
C ILE A 9 -17.80 -11.91 7.58
N MET A 10 -18.77 -11.14 8.08
CA MET A 10 -18.55 -9.74 8.49
C MET A 10 -17.45 -9.63 9.54
N ALA A 11 -17.52 -10.44 10.59
CA ALA A 11 -16.51 -10.44 11.65
C ALA A 11 -15.13 -10.84 11.11
N PHE A 12 -15.05 -11.87 10.27
CA PHE A 12 -13.80 -12.29 9.65
C PHE A 12 -13.19 -11.18 8.78
N CYS A 13 -13.95 -10.59 7.85
CA CYS A 13 -13.47 -9.52 6.99
C CYS A 13 -13.06 -8.27 7.79
N GLY A 14 -13.83 -7.90 8.81
CA GLY A 14 -13.51 -6.79 9.70
C GLY A 14 -12.21 -7.00 10.47
N ILE A 15 -12.03 -8.16 11.11
CA ILE A 15 -10.82 -8.48 11.87
C ILE A 15 -9.61 -8.61 10.95
N ALA A 16 -9.75 -9.32 9.82
CA ALA A 16 -8.66 -9.51 8.86
C ALA A 16 -8.19 -8.20 8.25
N SER A 17 -9.12 -7.30 7.86
CA SER A 17 -8.75 -5.97 7.36
C SER A 17 -8.03 -5.13 8.41
N PHE A 18 -8.48 -5.15 9.67
CA PHE A 18 -7.83 -4.40 10.74
C PHE A 18 -6.40 -4.90 11.01
N LEU A 19 -6.21 -6.22 11.10
CA LEU A 19 -4.90 -6.84 11.29
C LEU A 19 -3.97 -6.58 10.09
N GLY A 20 -4.50 -6.69 8.87
CA GLY A 20 -3.76 -6.40 7.63
C GLY A 20 -3.31 -4.94 7.55
N LEU A 21 -4.19 -3.97 7.88
CA LEU A 21 -3.81 -2.56 7.94
C LEU A 21 -2.76 -2.27 9.03
N PHE A 22 -2.88 -2.91 10.20
CA PHE A 22 -1.88 -2.77 11.26
C PHE A 22 -0.52 -3.33 10.81
N PHE A 23 -0.51 -4.49 10.19
CA PHE A 23 0.69 -5.08 9.59
C PHE A 23 1.28 -4.18 8.49
N TRP A 24 0.43 -3.62 7.63
CA TRP A 24 0.83 -2.70 6.57
C TRP A 24 1.52 -1.44 7.13
N VAL A 25 1.02 -0.88 8.23
CA VAL A 25 1.68 0.25 8.91
C VAL A 25 3.11 -0.11 9.33
N GLY A 26 3.33 -1.33 9.83
CA GLY A 26 4.66 -1.86 10.12
C GLY A 26 5.57 -1.90 8.89
N ILE A 27 5.05 -2.36 7.74
CA ILE A 27 5.76 -2.37 6.47
C ILE A 27 6.13 -0.94 6.05
N VAL A 28 5.20 0.02 6.15
CA VAL A 28 5.48 1.43 5.81
C VAL A 28 6.60 1.99 6.66
N ILE A 29 6.60 1.75 7.97
CA ILE A 29 7.68 2.19 8.87
C ILE A 29 9.03 1.60 8.43
N TYR A 30 9.05 0.30 8.11
CA TYR A 30 10.25 -0.37 7.61
C TYR A 30 10.75 0.22 6.29
N LEU A 31 9.87 0.38 5.30
CA LEU A 31 10.20 0.93 3.98
C LEU A 31 10.64 2.38 4.06
N LYS A 32 9.96 3.18 4.88
CA LYS A 32 10.33 4.57 5.17
C LYS A 32 11.79 4.67 5.63
N LYS A 33 12.16 3.87 6.63
CA LYS A 33 13.50 3.90 7.22
C LYS A 33 14.57 3.35 6.29
N LYS A 34 14.26 2.29 5.54
CA LYS A 34 15.28 1.54 4.80
C LYS A 34 15.50 1.98 3.36
N TRP A 35 14.42 2.29 2.63
CA TRP A 35 14.49 2.41 1.16
C TRP A 35 13.90 3.71 0.61
N MET A 36 13.08 4.43 1.36
CA MET A 36 12.36 5.61 0.84
C MET A 36 13.29 6.72 0.35
N ALA A 37 14.30 7.09 1.14
CA ALA A 37 15.26 8.13 0.75
C ALA A 37 16.02 7.76 -0.53
N GLN A 38 16.39 6.49 -0.71
CA GLN A 38 17.04 6.02 -1.92
C GLN A 38 16.12 6.12 -3.15
N LEU A 39 14.83 5.82 -2.98
CA LEU A 39 13.85 5.99 -4.06
C LEU A 39 13.68 7.46 -4.44
N GLU A 40 13.63 8.37 -3.47
CA GLU A 40 13.56 9.80 -3.73
C GLU A 40 14.80 10.33 -4.46
N ASP A 41 16.00 9.83 -4.13
CA ASP A 41 17.22 10.14 -4.89
C ASP A 41 17.13 9.70 -6.35
N THR A 42 16.60 8.49 -6.56
CA THR A 42 16.61 7.86 -7.88
C THR A 42 15.46 8.35 -8.77
N LEU A 43 14.27 8.52 -8.20
CA LEU A 43 13.03 8.79 -8.91
C LEU A 43 12.65 10.28 -8.88
N ASP A 44 12.86 10.94 -7.74
CA ASP A 44 12.46 12.34 -7.48
C ASP A 44 13.65 13.31 -7.42
N ASN A 45 14.77 12.94 -8.04
CA ASN A 45 15.99 13.78 -8.14
C ASN A 45 16.47 14.32 -6.78
N GLY A 46 16.32 13.55 -5.70
CA GLY A 46 16.74 13.92 -4.35
C GLY A 46 15.70 14.66 -3.51
N THR A 47 14.48 14.84 -4.01
CA THR A 47 13.42 15.55 -3.27
C THR A 47 12.89 14.68 -2.12
N ARG A 48 13.21 15.05 -0.87
CA ARG A 48 12.90 14.29 0.36
C ARG A 48 11.47 14.49 0.89
N PHE A 49 10.44 14.32 0.07
CA PHE A 49 9.06 14.58 0.50
C PHE A 49 8.49 13.47 1.41
N TYR A 50 8.54 12.22 0.98
CA TYR A 50 8.00 11.04 1.66
C TYR A 50 8.86 10.55 2.82
N SER A 51 10.19 10.67 2.75
CA SER A 51 11.06 10.24 3.85
C SER A 51 11.09 11.22 5.02
N SER A 52 11.03 12.53 4.75
CA SER A 52 11.19 13.57 5.79
C SER A 52 9.89 13.86 6.55
N LEU A 53 8.74 13.73 5.88
CA LEU A 53 7.44 14.01 6.47
C LEU A 53 6.91 12.86 7.35
N GLY A 54 5.73 13.05 7.95
CA GLY A 54 5.09 12.09 8.84
C GLY A 54 4.75 10.74 8.18
N LEU A 55 4.32 9.78 9.01
CA LEU A 55 4.00 8.42 8.57
C LEU A 55 2.91 8.37 7.50
N PHE A 56 1.93 9.28 7.56
CA PHE A 56 0.89 9.42 6.55
C PHE A 56 1.46 9.64 5.14
N PHE A 57 2.39 10.59 5.00
CA PHE A 57 3.06 10.86 3.73
C PHE A 57 3.93 9.69 3.30
N ALA A 58 4.66 9.05 4.22
CA ALA A 58 5.41 7.85 3.88
C ALA A 58 4.52 6.73 3.31
N GLY A 59 3.31 6.56 3.85
CA GLY A 59 2.31 5.64 3.31
C GLY A 59 1.91 5.99 1.87
N GLN A 60 1.64 7.28 1.61
CA GLN A 60 1.37 7.76 0.24
C GLN A 60 2.54 7.50 -0.70
N GLY A 61 3.78 7.72 -0.25
CA GLY A 61 4.99 7.41 -1.02
C GLY A 61 5.12 5.93 -1.33
N VAL A 62 4.86 5.05 -0.36
CA VAL A 62 4.85 3.59 -0.60
C VAL A 62 3.87 3.23 -1.71
N LEU A 63 2.63 3.73 -1.64
CA LEU A 63 1.60 3.44 -2.65
C LEU A 63 1.96 4.03 -4.02
N GLN A 64 2.43 5.28 -4.07
CA GLN A 64 2.83 5.92 -5.33
C GLN A 64 3.96 5.14 -6.00
N TYR A 65 5.06 4.88 -5.30
CA TYR A 65 6.19 4.18 -5.90
C TYR A 65 5.82 2.76 -6.32
N ALA A 66 4.99 2.06 -5.55
CA ALA A 66 4.48 0.76 -5.97
C ALA A 66 3.71 0.82 -7.29
N THR A 67 2.84 1.83 -7.49
CA THR A 67 2.12 2.01 -8.76
C THR A 67 3.04 2.35 -9.94
N VAL A 68 4.13 3.09 -9.69
CA VAL A 68 5.18 3.36 -10.69
C VAL A 68 5.91 2.07 -11.10
N PHE A 69 6.16 1.16 -10.16
CA PHE A 69 6.78 -0.14 -10.46
C PHE A 69 5.80 -1.08 -11.17
N LEU A 70 4.52 -1.10 -10.77
CA LEU A 70 3.50 -1.96 -11.38
C LEU A 70 3.09 -1.52 -12.78
N TRP A 71 2.85 -0.23 -12.99
CA TRP A 71 2.16 0.26 -14.19
C TRP A 71 3.01 1.23 -14.99
N ARG A 72 3.32 0.85 -16.23
CA ARG A 72 4.03 1.68 -17.21
C ARG A 72 3.38 3.06 -17.41
N PHE A 73 2.04 3.12 -17.41
CA PHE A 73 1.30 4.37 -17.58
C PHE A 73 1.56 5.34 -16.43
N HIS A 74 1.45 4.87 -15.17
CA HIS A 74 1.78 5.70 -14.00
C HIS A 74 3.23 6.15 -14.03
N ALA A 75 4.17 5.24 -14.31
CA ALA A 75 5.58 5.59 -14.43
C ALA A 75 5.82 6.68 -15.49
N LYS A 76 5.11 6.63 -16.63
CA LYS A 76 5.18 7.66 -17.67
C LYS A 76 4.59 8.98 -17.19
N ARG A 77 3.42 8.96 -16.53
CA ARG A 77 2.74 10.16 -16.01
C ARG A 77 3.60 10.93 -15.01
N PHE A 78 4.36 10.22 -14.18
CA PHE A 78 5.27 10.81 -13.20
C PHE A 78 6.69 11.07 -13.73
N GLY A 79 6.97 10.82 -15.02
CA GLY A 79 8.33 10.99 -15.59
C GLY A 79 9.38 10.03 -15.01
N MET A 80 8.94 8.90 -14.46
CA MET A 80 9.77 7.90 -13.77
C MET A 80 9.97 6.61 -14.59
N LEU A 81 9.45 6.55 -15.82
CA LEU A 81 9.43 5.34 -16.64
C LEU A 81 10.82 4.72 -16.84
N GLU A 82 11.83 5.53 -17.13
CA GLU A 82 13.21 5.07 -17.32
C GLU A 82 13.98 5.03 -15.99
N LYS A 83 13.61 5.88 -15.03
CA LYS A 83 14.29 5.96 -13.72
C LYS A 83 14.04 4.72 -12.87
N ARG A 84 12.86 4.09 -12.99
CA ARG A 84 12.51 2.89 -12.22
C ARG A 84 13.41 1.70 -12.52
N ASP A 85 14.00 1.63 -13.71
CA ASP A 85 14.90 0.53 -14.08
C ASP A 85 16.25 0.62 -13.35
N LYS A 86 16.59 1.80 -12.80
CA LYS A 86 17.76 2.01 -11.93
C LYS A 86 17.52 1.52 -10.49
N VAL A 87 16.26 1.31 -10.10
CA VAL A 87 15.91 0.77 -8.78
C VAL A 87 16.03 -0.75 -8.81
N SER A 88 16.74 -1.33 -7.84
CA SER A 88 16.88 -2.79 -7.79
C SER A 88 15.53 -3.50 -7.72
N LYS A 89 15.38 -4.62 -8.45
CA LYS A 89 14.14 -5.41 -8.47
C LYS A 89 13.72 -5.88 -7.07
N HIS A 90 14.68 -6.11 -6.17
CA HIS A 90 14.41 -6.47 -4.78
C HIS A 90 13.64 -5.37 -4.05
N ILE A 91 14.06 -4.10 -4.18
CA ILE A 91 13.37 -2.96 -3.57
C ILE A 91 11.98 -2.80 -4.19
N GLN A 92 11.88 -2.85 -5.52
CA GLN A 92 10.59 -2.73 -6.21
C GLN A 92 9.56 -3.74 -5.68
N ARG A 93 9.97 -5.02 -5.53
CA ARG A 93 9.09 -6.09 -5.02
C ARG A 93 8.54 -5.81 -3.63
N TRP A 94 9.31 -5.19 -2.73
CA TRP A 94 8.82 -4.85 -1.41
C TRP A 94 7.72 -3.78 -1.45
N PHE A 95 7.87 -2.75 -2.28
CA PHE A 95 6.84 -1.72 -2.46
C PHE A 95 5.58 -2.30 -3.10
N ILE A 96 5.75 -3.16 -4.11
CA ILE A 96 4.64 -3.89 -4.75
C ILE A 96 3.91 -4.78 -3.75
N PHE A 97 4.63 -5.50 -2.90
CA PHE A 97 4.04 -6.32 -1.84
C PHE A 97 3.22 -5.46 -0.86
N ALA A 98 3.79 -4.34 -0.39
CA ALA A 98 3.09 -3.41 0.49
C ALA A 98 1.80 -2.86 -0.17
N PHE A 99 1.82 -2.60 -1.47
CA PHE A 99 0.63 -2.14 -2.20
C PHE A 99 -0.46 -3.21 -2.24
N TRP A 100 -0.13 -4.45 -2.54
CA TRP A 100 -1.13 -5.52 -2.58
C TRP A 100 -1.69 -5.85 -1.21
N GLU A 101 -0.87 -5.81 -0.17
CA GLU A 101 -1.32 -5.97 1.22
C GLU A 101 -2.32 -4.87 1.61
N PHE A 102 -2.03 -3.62 1.25
CA PHE A 102 -2.96 -2.51 1.46
C PHE A 102 -4.27 -2.70 0.69
N MET A 103 -4.18 -3.04 -0.59
CA MET A 103 -5.37 -3.21 -1.45
C MET A 103 -6.25 -4.37 -0.96
N LEU A 104 -5.65 -5.48 -0.54
CA LEU A 104 -6.39 -6.61 0.03
C LEU A 104 -7.08 -6.22 1.34
N SER A 105 -6.35 -5.59 2.25
CA SER A 105 -6.91 -5.13 3.53
C SER A 105 -8.05 -4.13 3.34
N PHE A 106 -7.88 -3.18 2.41
CA PHE A 106 -8.90 -2.21 2.09
C PHE A 106 -10.12 -2.84 1.41
N ALA A 107 -9.93 -3.81 0.50
CA ALA A 107 -11.04 -4.54 -0.11
C ALA A 107 -11.85 -5.32 0.93
N LEU A 108 -11.19 -6.01 1.87
CA LEU A 108 -11.85 -6.70 2.97
C LEU A 108 -12.64 -5.73 3.87
N PHE A 109 -12.09 -4.55 4.14
CA PHE A 109 -12.79 -3.51 4.88
C PHE A 109 -14.06 -3.03 4.17
N VAL A 110 -13.98 -2.79 2.85
CA VAL A 110 -15.15 -2.40 2.03
C VAL A 110 -16.20 -3.51 2.02
N VAL A 111 -15.81 -4.77 1.84
CA VAL A 111 -16.73 -5.92 1.90
C VAL A 111 -17.43 -6.01 3.25
N ALA A 112 -16.69 -5.85 4.36
CA ALA A 112 -17.27 -5.83 5.69
C ALA A 112 -18.29 -4.69 5.84
N GLY A 113 -17.98 -3.48 5.37
CA GLY A 113 -18.87 -2.33 5.40
C GLY A 113 -20.15 -2.52 4.59
N ILE A 114 -20.05 -3.09 3.39
CA ILE A 114 -21.22 -3.42 2.55
C ILE A 114 -22.12 -4.44 3.25
N LEU A 115 -21.52 -5.48 3.84
CA LEU A 115 -22.30 -6.50 4.56
C LEU A 115 -22.97 -5.93 5.79
N VAL A 116 -22.31 -5.05 6.55
CA VAL A 116 -22.93 -4.33 7.68
C VAL A 116 -24.14 -3.55 7.20
N GLN A 117 -24.04 -2.82 6.09
CA GLN A 117 -25.15 -2.03 5.56
C GLN A 117 -26.35 -2.88 5.09
N ILE A 118 -26.12 -4.13 4.69
CA ILE A 118 -27.18 -5.04 4.20
C ILE A 118 -27.84 -5.82 5.35
N TYR A 119 -27.06 -6.23 6.35
CA TYR A 119 -27.48 -7.21 7.35
C TYR A 119 -27.64 -6.65 8.78
N ALA A 120 -27.24 -5.40 9.04
CA ALA A 120 -27.43 -4.70 10.32
C ALA A 120 -28.32 -3.46 10.13
#